data_AF-A0A945CUF2-F1
#
_entry.id   AF-A0A945CUF2-F1
#
_cell.length_a   1.000
_cell.length_b   1.000
_cell.length_c   1.000
_cell.angle_alpha   90.00
_cell.angle_beta   90.00
_cell.angle_gamma   90.00
#
_symmetry.space_group_name_H-M   'P 1'
#
loop_
_entity.id
_entity.type
_entity.pdbx_description
1 polymer ?
#
loop_
_entity_poly.entity_id
_entity_poly.type
_entity_poly.pdbx_seq_one_letter_code
_entity_poly.pdbx_strand_id
1 'polypeptide(L)'
;MCRWLGAEVGADTPLHFSRFHPAYKLQTLPPTPAETMEQAYQIALEEGLHYAFVGNLAGHPAQDTICPNCRRRVIERGGMRVHSNLLEGGRCSCGERIAGVWM
;
A
#
# COMPACT_ATOMS: atom_id res chain seq x y z
N MET A 1 4.63 -14.29 -6.21
CA MET A 1 4.59 -13.86 -4.80
C MET A 1 3.19 -13.40 -4.42
N CYS A 2 2.65 -12.33 -5.03
CA CYS A 2 1.33 -11.77 -4.65
C CYS A 2 0.20 -12.80 -4.65
N ARG A 3 0.11 -13.64 -5.69
CA ARG A 3 -0.83 -14.78 -5.75
C ARG A 3 -0.81 -15.67 -4.50
N TRP A 4 0.39 -16.06 -4.09
CA TRP A 4 0.58 -16.94 -2.93
C TRP A 4 0.20 -16.22 -1.64
N LEU A 5 0.55 -14.95 -1.49
CA LEU A 5 0.15 -14.14 -0.33
C LEU A 5 -1.37 -14.03 -0.21
N GLY A 6 -2.05 -13.73 -1.33
CA GLY A 6 -3.52 -13.63 -1.35
C GLY A 6 -4.19 -14.96 -1.01
N ALA A 7 -3.68 -16.07 -1.54
CA ALA A 7 -4.24 -17.41 -1.32
C ALA A 7 -3.98 -17.98 0.08
N GLU A 8 -2.75 -17.84 0.59
CA GLU A 8 -2.31 -18.57 1.79
C GLU A 8 -2.30 -17.70 3.05
N VAL A 9 -2.09 -16.39 2.93
CA VAL A 9 -2.05 -15.46 4.08
C VAL A 9 -3.35 -14.65 4.17
N GLY A 10 -3.97 -14.36 3.02
CA GLY A 10 -5.28 -13.73 2.91
C GLY A 10 -5.22 -12.33 2.31
N ALA A 11 -6.30 -11.95 1.62
CA ALA A 11 -6.45 -10.69 0.87
C ALA A 11 -6.25 -9.41 1.71
N ASP A 12 -6.55 -9.48 3.02
CA ASP A 12 -6.41 -8.36 3.95
C ASP A 12 -4.99 -8.19 4.50
N THR A 13 -4.05 -9.06 4.13
CA THR A 13 -2.65 -8.93 4.53
C THR A 13 -2.00 -7.73 3.85
N PRO A 14 -1.46 -6.76 4.60
CA PRO A 14 -0.82 -5.60 4.00
C PRO A 14 0.52 -5.98 3.36
N LEU A 15 0.69 -5.63 2.09
CA LEU A 15 1.94 -5.82 1.35
C LEU A 15 2.62 -4.48 1.11
N HIS A 16 3.86 -4.33 1.56
CA HIS A 16 4.66 -3.13 1.36
C HIS A 16 5.81 -3.37 0.40
N PHE A 17 5.80 -2.66 -0.73
CA PHE A 17 6.94 -2.57 -1.64
C PHE A 17 7.81 -1.38 -1.25
N SER A 18 9.02 -1.66 -0.75
CA SER A 18 10.00 -0.62 -0.42
C SER A 18 10.88 -0.35 -1.63
N ARG A 19 10.80 0.86 -2.21
CA ARG A 19 11.66 1.25 -3.32
C ARG A 19 13.12 1.27 -2.88
N PHE A 20 13.97 0.57 -3.63
CA PHE A 20 15.41 0.64 -3.43
C PHE A 20 15.93 2.05 -3.75
N HIS A 21 16.81 2.55 -2.89
CA HIS A 21 17.61 3.74 -3.12
C HIS A 21 19.08 3.41 -2.84
N PRO A 22 20.03 3.96 -3.62
CA PRO A 22 21.45 3.73 -3.39
C PRO A 22 21.84 4.23 -2.00
N ALA A 23 22.44 3.36 -1.19
CA ALA A 23 22.83 3.70 0.18
C ALA A 23 23.99 2.84 0.68
N TYR A 24 24.75 3.37 1.63
CA TYR A 24 25.88 2.70 2.29
C TYR A 24 26.90 2.11 1.30
N LYS A 25 27.01 0.79 1.20
CA LYS A 25 27.98 0.08 0.33
C LYS A 25 27.46 -0.16 -1.09
N LEU A 26 26.17 0.02 -1.34
CA LEU A 26 25.52 -0.29 -2.63
C LEU A 26 25.09 1.00 -3.33
N GLN A 27 26.07 1.81 -3.74
CA GLN A 27 25.86 3.12 -4.34
C GLN A 27 25.88 3.12 -5.88
N THR A 28 26.38 2.06 -6.49
CA THR A 28 26.62 1.98 -7.95
C THR A 28 25.39 1.54 -8.75
N LEU A 29 24.37 0.99 -8.09
CA LEU A 29 23.12 0.62 -8.73
C LEU A 29 22.15 1.81 -8.71
N PRO A 30 21.37 2.05 -9.76
CA PRO A 30 20.33 3.08 -9.74
C PRO A 30 19.20 2.70 -8.77
N PRO A 31 18.43 3.68 -8.25
CA PRO A 31 17.20 3.37 -7.52
C PRO A 31 16.23 2.57 -8.40
N THR A 32 15.38 1.73 -7.80
CA THR A 32 14.35 1.03 -8.57
C THR A 32 13.46 2.07 -9.29
N PRO A 33 13.21 1.92 -10.61
CA PRO A 33 12.34 2.84 -11.35
C PRO A 33 10.94 2.93 -10.74
N ALA A 34 10.33 4.11 -10.79
CA ALA A 34 8.97 4.30 -10.29
C ALA A 34 7.96 3.41 -11.02
N GLU A 35 8.14 3.22 -12.34
CA GLU A 35 7.31 2.33 -13.16
C GLU A 35 7.33 0.88 -12.66
N THR A 36 8.49 0.36 -12.24
CA THR A 36 8.59 -0.99 -11.66
C THR A 36 7.81 -1.10 -10.35
N MET A 37 7.81 -0.04 -9.54
CA MET A 37 7.01 -0.01 -8.30
C MET A 37 5.51 0.01 -8.59
N GLU A 38 5.09 0.78 -9.60
CA GLU A 38 3.70 0.83 -10.04
C GLU A 38 3.24 -0.51 -10.59
N GLN A 39 4.05 -1.17 -11.42
CA GLN A 39 3.78 -2.52 -11.92
C GLN A 39 3.60 -3.52 -10.77
N ALA A 40 4.47 -3.49 -9.76
CA ALA A 40 4.36 -4.35 -8.59
C ALA A 40 3.07 -4.10 -7.78
N TYR A 41 2.70 -2.83 -7.63
CA TYR A 41 1.45 -2.42 -6.99
C TYR A 41 0.22 -2.93 -7.76
N GLN A 42 0.18 -2.76 -9.07
CA GLN A 42 -0.93 -3.23 -9.91
C GLN A 42 -1.08 -4.76 -9.84
N ILE A 43 0.02 -5.51 -9.97
CA ILE A 43 0.00 -6.98 -9.84
C ILE A 43 -0.55 -7.41 -8.48
N ALA A 44 -0.21 -6.71 -7.40
CA ALA A 44 -0.74 -7.02 -6.08
C ALA A 44 -2.27 -6.86 -6.01
N LEU A 45 -2.81 -5.78 -6.58
CA LEU A 45 -4.25 -5.54 -6.64
C LEU A 45 -4.96 -6.56 -7.54
N GLU A 46 -4.39 -6.88 -8.70
CA GLU A 46 -4.93 -7.86 -9.66
C GLU A 46 -4.98 -9.29 -9.08
N GLU A 47 -4.00 -9.64 -8.25
CA GLU A 47 -3.97 -10.92 -7.52
C GLU A 47 -4.86 -10.90 -6.25
N GLY A 48 -5.67 -9.84 -6.05
CA GLY A 48 -6.71 -9.78 -5.03
C GLY A 48 -6.27 -9.28 -3.66
N LEU A 49 -5.06 -8.71 -3.52
CA LEU A 49 -4.65 -8.06 -2.27
C LEU A 49 -5.38 -6.71 -2.13
N HIS A 50 -6.06 -6.52 -1.00
CA HIS A 50 -6.80 -5.29 -0.72
C HIS A 50 -5.88 -4.12 -0.39
N TYR A 51 -4.73 -4.40 0.23
CA TYR A 51 -3.84 -3.38 0.80
C TYR A 51 -2.41 -3.60 0.31
N ALA A 52 -2.08 -3.02 -0.84
CA ALA A 52 -0.73 -2.93 -1.36
C ALA A 52 -0.22 -1.50 -1.21
N PHE A 53 1.05 -1.33 -0.82
CA PHE A 53 1.64 -0.04 -0.58
C PHE A 53 2.99 0.14 -1.26
N VAL A 54 3.26 1.34 -1.77
CA VAL A 54 4.58 1.72 -2.31
C VAL A 54 5.22 2.74 -1.38
N GLY A 55 6.35 2.36 -0.79
CA GLY A 55 7.19 3.21 0.06
C GLY A 55 8.43 3.74 -0.66
N ASN A 56 9.14 4.68 -0.03
CA ASN A 56 10.36 5.31 -0.54
C ASN A 56 10.21 5.97 -1.93
N LEU A 57 8.98 6.30 -2.30
CA LEU A 57 8.63 7.06 -3.50
C LEU A 57 7.74 8.23 -3.06
N ALA A 58 8.36 9.39 -2.85
CA ALA A 58 7.69 10.55 -2.29
C ALA A 58 6.50 11.00 -3.16
N GLY A 59 5.35 11.24 -2.53
CA GLY A 59 4.14 11.73 -3.20
C GLY A 59 3.36 10.66 -3.96
N HIS A 60 3.74 9.39 -3.87
CA HIS A 60 3.05 8.33 -4.58
C HIS A 60 1.69 8.00 -3.93
N PRO A 61 0.58 7.96 -4.68
CA PRO A 61 -0.75 7.71 -4.11
C PRO A 61 -0.91 6.31 -3.50
N ALA A 62 -0.09 5.34 -3.92
CA ALA A 62 -0.09 4.00 -3.32
C ALA A 62 0.50 3.94 -1.90
N GLN A 63 0.81 5.07 -1.24
CA GLN A 63 1.11 5.09 0.20
C GLN A 63 -0.16 5.20 1.07
N ASP A 64 -1.28 5.52 0.44
CA ASP A 64 -2.57 5.76 1.10
C ASP A 64 -3.36 4.46 1.28
N THR A 65 -4.29 4.44 2.23
CA THR A 65 -5.26 3.32 2.34
C THR A 65 -6.46 3.64 1.48
N ILE A 66 -6.75 2.74 0.55
CA ILE A 66 -7.93 2.76 -0.30
C ILE A 66 -8.92 1.72 0.21
N CYS A 67 -10.21 2.09 0.28
CA CYS A 67 -11.27 1.14 0.62
C CYS A 67 -11.36 0.05 -0.47
N PRO A 68 -11.32 -1.25 -0.11
CA PRO A 68 -11.37 -2.32 -1.10
C PRO A 68 -12.71 -2.36 -1.85
N ASN A 69 -13.79 -1.92 -1.20
CA ASN A 69 -15.14 -1.94 -1.75
C ASN A 69 -15.44 -0.70 -2.63
N CYS A 70 -15.41 0.51 -2.05
CA CYS A 70 -15.81 1.73 -2.78
C CYS A 70 -14.66 2.49 -3.45
N ARG A 71 -13.42 2.00 -3.34
CA ARG A 71 -12.20 2.59 -3.92
C ARG A 71 -11.89 4.03 -3.48
N ARG A 72 -12.58 4.53 -2.45
CA ARG A 72 -12.29 5.83 -1.83
C ARG A 72 -11.00 5.77 -1.01
N ARG A 73 -10.18 6.82 -1.10
CA ARG A 73 -9.09 7.04 -0.14
C ARG A 73 -9.68 7.29 1.24
N VAL A 74 -9.33 6.44 2.21
CA VAL A 74 -9.83 6.52 3.58
C VAL A 74 -8.76 6.95 4.57
N ILE A 75 -7.49 6.73 4.26
CA ILE A 75 -6.36 7.25 5.04
C ILE A 75 -5.34 7.80 4.07
N GLU A 76 -5.00 9.08 4.24
CA GLU A 76 -3.92 9.72 3.51
C GLU A 76 -2.66 9.74 4.35
N ARG A 77 -1.54 9.33 3.74
CA ARG A 77 -0.23 9.26 4.40
C ARG A 77 0.79 10.08 3.65
N GLY A 78 1.82 10.50 4.37
CA GLY A 78 2.99 11.16 3.81
C GLY A 78 4.19 10.96 4.71
N GLY A 79 5.22 10.26 4.20
CA GLY A 79 6.36 9.85 5.00
C GLY A 79 5.92 9.03 6.22
N MET A 80 6.25 9.48 7.43
CA MET A 80 5.87 8.82 8.69
C MET A 80 4.62 9.44 9.35
N ARG A 81 3.82 10.21 8.60
CA ARG A 81 2.64 10.92 9.14
C ARG A 81 1.35 10.48 8.44
N VAL A 82 0.27 10.52 9.19
CA VAL A 82 -1.11 10.43 8.68
C VAL A 82 -1.61 11.87 8.51
N HIS A 83 -2.01 12.22 7.29
CA HIS A 83 -2.55 13.54 6.97
C HIS A 83 -4.05 13.61 7.18
N SER A 84 -4.76 12.55 6.84
CA SER A 84 -6.20 12.43 7.08
C SER A 84 -6.58 10.99 7.38
N ASN A 85 -7.58 10.82 8.25
CA ASN A 85 -8.21 9.54 8.55
C ASN A 85 -9.73 9.74 8.51
N LEU A 86 -10.38 9.14 7.52
CA LEU A 86 -11.82 9.22 7.29
C LEU A 86 -12.56 7.97 7.80
N LEU A 87 -11.89 7.13 8.58
CA LEU A 87 -12.50 5.96 9.18
C LEU A 87 -13.24 6.32 10.47
N GLU A 88 -14.45 5.76 10.60
CA GLU A 88 -15.24 5.82 11.83
C GLU A 88 -15.33 4.41 12.41
N GLY A 89 -14.73 4.18 13.58
CA GLY A 89 -14.70 2.84 14.19
C GLY A 89 -14.07 1.76 13.28
N GLY A 90 -13.12 2.15 12.43
CA GLY A 90 -12.47 1.26 11.46
C GLY A 90 -13.30 0.98 10.20
N ARG A 91 -14.34 1.75 9.93
CA ARG A 91 -15.21 1.58 8.76
C ARG A 91 -15.10 2.75 7.81
N CYS A 92 -15.16 2.44 6.53
CA CYS A 92 -15.37 3.44 5.49
C CYS A 92 -16.83 3.93 5.55
N SER A 93 -17.09 5.13 5.03
CA SER A 93 -18.44 5.67 4.86
C SER A 93 -19.37 4.81 3.98
N CYS A 94 -18.83 3.87 3.20
CA CYS A 94 -19.64 2.88 2.46
C CYS A 94 -20.05 1.66 3.31
N GLY A 95 -19.68 1.61 4.59
CA GLY A 95 -19.96 0.52 5.52
C GLY A 95 -18.86 -0.56 5.60
N GLU A 96 -17.95 -0.59 4.62
CA GLU A 96 -16.85 -1.55 4.55
C GLU A 96 -15.95 -1.46 5.77
N ARG A 97 -15.65 -2.60 6.40
CA ARG A 97 -14.69 -2.65 7.50
C ARG A 97 -13.29 -2.69 6.90
N ILE A 98 -12.48 -1.70 7.21
CA ILE A 98 -11.09 -1.69 6.76
C ILE A 98 -10.27 -2.55 7.71
N ALA A 99 -9.49 -3.48 7.16
CA ALA A 99 -8.62 -4.33 7.96
C ALA A 99 -7.53 -3.49 8.62
N GLY A 100 -7.31 -3.72 9.92
CA GLY A 100 -6.37 -2.95 10.72
C GLY A 100 -6.79 -2.88 12.19
N VAL A 101 -5.94 -2.24 12.98
CA VAL A 101 -6.21 -1.92 14.39
C VAL A 101 -6.52 -0.43 14.46
N TRP A 102 -7.75 -0.12 14.85
CA TRP A 102 -8.27 1.25 14.95
C TRP A 102 -8.57 1.50 16.43
N MET A 103 -7.79 2.36 17.07
CA MET A 103 -7.95 2.78 18.47
C MET A 103 -8.60 4.15 18.54
#